data_AF-A0A923FB45-F1
#
_entry.id   AF-A0A923FB45-F1
#
_cell.length_a   1.000
_cell.length_b   1.000
_cell.length_c   1.000
_cell.angle_alpha   90.00
_cell.angle_beta   90.00
_cell.angle_gamma   90.00
#
_symmetry.space_group_name_H-M   'P 1'
#
loop_
_entity.id
_entity.type
_entity.pdbx_description
1 polymer ?
#
loop_
_entity_poly.entity_id
_entity_poly.type
_entity_poly.pdbx_seq_one_letter_code
_entity_poly.pdbx_strand_id
1 'polypeptide(L)'
;MEDEEFTRFLRGKAMEAHSALNYRPILFLQMLGSSGGYQTVSTLISQPKPSDGFTKLWEGGRLDLSVEALVTESRWRRYFEADLLLAAETRLRQAGYVVAVPDSPENPQLLNNPPTGPQILPAFPEFILGEEYSRSDLFKMLGLNPEPTGGAWFTGYAEYEGNVFIFCNIGAPGRTGHNYGNHFEGDRLVWSAKGPSKLQHSSIQRLLKPLGRTYIFYRLGDREPFTFAGIAKPYQVFDTSPVKVTWEFHQHSPKSDIGSPLQSPSPGTVVEGAAKSVTIKIYERDRGARLICTRHWGWKCFVCQFDFAKNYGELGEKFIHVHHLKPLAEIGEAYSLNPVTDLRPVCPNCHAMLHRKVPALAIEELRVLMDWAKRD
;
A
#
# COMPACT_ATOMS: atom_id res chain seq x y z
N MET A 1 33.20 -35.11 -1.90
CA MET A 1 32.32 -35.61 -2.97
C MET A 1 31.11 -34.71 -3.17
N GLU A 2 30.35 -34.36 -2.13
CA GLU A 2 29.14 -33.53 -2.28
C GLU A 2 29.45 -32.07 -2.69
N ASP A 3 30.50 -31.44 -2.16
CA ASP A 3 30.88 -30.07 -2.56
C ASP A 3 31.38 -29.97 -4.01
N GLU A 4 32.10 -30.99 -4.51
CA GLU A 4 32.54 -31.01 -5.91
C GLU A 4 31.36 -31.12 -6.88
N GLU A 5 30.34 -31.92 -6.51
CA GLU A 5 29.11 -32.04 -7.27
C GLU A 5 28.30 -30.73 -7.25
N PHE A 6 28.19 -30.10 -6.08
CA PHE A 6 27.55 -28.79 -5.95
C PHE A 6 28.31 -27.70 -6.73
N THR A 7 29.64 -27.71 -6.68
CA THR A 7 30.50 -26.79 -7.46
C THR A 7 30.28 -27.00 -8.96
N ARG A 8 30.18 -28.25 -9.43
CA ARG A 8 29.89 -28.57 -10.83
C ARG A 8 28.50 -28.07 -11.24
N PHE A 9 27.51 -28.26 -10.37
CA PHE A 9 26.16 -27.74 -10.56
C PHE A 9 26.14 -26.21 -10.71
N LEU A 10 26.81 -25.47 -9.82
CA LEU A 10 26.92 -24.02 -9.88
C LEU A 10 27.64 -23.53 -11.16
N ARG A 11 28.69 -24.24 -11.61
CA ARG A 11 29.35 -23.94 -12.89
C ARG A 11 28.39 -24.10 -14.07
N GLY A 12 27.58 -25.16 -14.08
CA GLY A 12 26.55 -25.37 -15.10
C GLY A 12 25.54 -24.21 -15.14
N LYS A 13 25.07 -23.75 -13.98
CA LYS A 13 24.15 -22.62 -13.88
C LYS A 13 24.78 -21.28 -14.30
N ALA A 14 26.06 -21.08 -14.02
CA ALA A 14 26.79 -19.92 -14.54
C ALA A 14 26.91 -19.92 -16.08
N MET A 15 27.04 -21.09 -16.71
CA MET A 15 27.03 -21.21 -18.18
C MET A 15 25.64 -20.94 -18.77
N GLU A 16 24.59 -21.38 -18.06
CA GLU A 16 23.20 -21.08 -18.43
C GLU A 16 22.93 -19.56 -18.37
N ALA A 17 23.40 -18.88 -17.32
CA ALA A 17 23.32 -17.42 -17.19
C ALA A 17 24.06 -16.69 -18.32
N HIS A 18 25.24 -17.18 -18.70
CA HIS A 18 25.99 -16.63 -19.83
C HIS A 18 25.24 -16.77 -21.15
N SER A 19 24.64 -17.93 -21.39
CA SER A 19 23.89 -18.19 -22.62
C SER A 19 22.62 -17.34 -22.71
N ALA A 20 21.94 -17.11 -21.57
CA ALA A 20 20.69 -16.36 -21.53
C ALA A 20 20.88 -14.83 -21.57
N LEU A 21 21.91 -14.31 -20.90
CA LEU A 21 22.08 -12.86 -20.66
C LEU A 21 23.34 -12.26 -21.29
N ASN A 22 24.15 -13.06 -21.99
CA ASN A 22 25.49 -12.69 -22.43
C ASN A 22 26.38 -12.18 -21.26
N TYR A 23 26.08 -12.61 -20.03
CA TYR A 23 26.75 -12.19 -18.81
C TYR A 23 27.67 -13.30 -18.30
N ARG A 24 28.98 -13.04 -18.23
CA ARG A 24 29.95 -14.01 -17.74
C ARG A 24 30.40 -13.65 -16.32
N PRO A 25 30.01 -14.41 -15.27
CA PRO A 25 30.33 -14.08 -13.89
C PRO A 25 31.76 -14.53 -13.54
N ILE A 26 32.78 -13.79 -14.02
CA ILE A 26 34.19 -14.19 -13.90
C ILE A 26 34.63 -14.35 -12.44
N LEU A 27 34.27 -13.39 -11.57
CA LEU A 27 34.61 -13.44 -10.14
C LEU A 27 33.98 -14.65 -9.44
N PHE A 28 32.73 -14.96 -9.76
CA PHE A 28 32.05 -16.15 -9.24
C PHE A 28 32.76 -17.45 -9.67
N LEU A 29 33.13 -17.56 -10.94
CA LEU A 29 33.85 -18.73 -11.47
C LEU A 29 35.24 -18.88 -10.84
N GLN A 30 35.91 -17.77 -10.51
CA GLN A 30 37.17 -17.78 -9.77
C GLN A 30 36.96 -18.28 -8.33
N MET A 31 35.95 -17.75 -7.62
CA MET A 31 35.60 -18.19 -6.26
C MET A 31 35.28 -19.69 -6.20
N LEU A 32 34.52 -20.21 -7.17
CA LEU A 32 34.24 -21.64 -7.29
C LEU A 32 35.49 -22.49 -7.55
N GLY A 33 36.54 -21.91 -8.14
CA GLY A 33 37.83 -22.58 -8.35
C GLY A 33 38.72 -22.57 -7.11
N SER A 34 38.69 -21.50 -6.32
CA SER A 34 39.54 -21.33 -5.15
C SER A 34 38.96 -21.92 -3.86
N SER A 35 37.64 -21.84 -3.69
CA SER A 35 36.98 -22.03 -2.39
C SER A 35 35.89 -23.11 -2.40
N GLY A 36 35.54 -23.66 -3.57
CA GLY A 36 34.45 -24.63 -3.69
C GLY A 36 33.06 -23.99 -3.62
N GLY A 37 32.03 -24.81 -3.79
CA GLY A 37 30.65 -24.38 -3.96
C GLY A 37 30.04 -23.84 -2.67
N TYR A 38 30.15 -24.62 -1.59
CA TYR A 38 29.57 -24.24 -0.29
C TYR A 38 30.15 -22.93 0.23
N GLN A 39 31.49 -22.81 0.29
CA GLN A 39 32.13 -21.60 0.81
C GLN A 39 31.82 -20.38 -0.04
N THR A 40 31.76 -20.53 -1.37
CA THR A 40 31.40 -19.44 -2.28
C THR A 40 30.00 -18.92 -1.99
N VAL A 41 29.01 -19.83 -1.89
CA VAL A 41 27.63 -19.46 -1.59
C VAL A 41 27.51 -18.84 -0.21
N SER A 42 28.09 -19.47 0.83
CA SER A 42 28.05 -18.94 2.19
C SER A 42 28.65 -17.54 2.26
N THR A 43 29.75 -17.30 1.55
CA THR A 43 30.41 -15.99 1.48
C THR A 43 29.52 -14.94 0.83
N LEU A 44 28.89 -15.26 -0.31
CA LEU A 44 28.04 -14.33 -1.04
C LEU A 44 26.74 -14.02 -0.29
N ILE A 45 26.11 -15.04 0.31
CA ILE A 45 24.81 -14.87 0.97
C ILE A 45 24.94 -14.22 2.34
N SER A 46 26.06 -14.41 3.05
CA SER A 46 26.28 -13.77 4.36
C SER A 46 26.51 -12.26 4.27
N GLN A 47 26.78 -11.70 3.09
CA GLN A 47 26.96 -10.26 2.95
C GLN A 47 25.62 -9.51 3.03
N PRO A 48 25.55 -8.37 3.73
CA PRO A 48 24.32 -7.59 3.87
C PRO A 48 23.88 -6.94 2.56
N LYS A 49 24.80 -6.75 1.61
CA LYS A 49 24.49 -6.25 0.27
C LYS A 49 24.48 -7.41 -0.73
N PRO A 50 23.54 -7.42 -1.69
CA PRO A 50 23.57 -8.35 -2.81
C PRO A 50 24.89 -8.26 -3.57
N SER A 51 25.34 -9.39 -4.11
CA SER A 51 26.51 -9.41 -5.00
C SER A 51 26.19 -8.77 -6.35
N ASP A 52 27.20 -8.25 -7.05
CA ASP A 52 27.02 -7.72 -8.41
C ASP A 52 26.42 -8.77 -9.37
N GLY A 53 26.74 -10.05 -9.15
CA GLY A 53 26.15 -11.16 -9.90
C GLY A 53 24.65 -11.30 -9.65
N PHE A 54 24.20 -11.15 -8.40
CA PHE A 54 22.78 -11.12 -8.07
C PHE A 54 22.07 -9.96 -8.77
N THR A 55 22.64 -8.75 -8.73
CA THR A 55 22.07 -7.58 -9.40
C THR A 55 21.98 -7.78 -10.92
N LYS A 56 22.99 -8.35 -11.56
CA LYS A 56 22.98 -8.62 -13.01
C LYS A 56 21.91 -9.65 -13.41
N LEU A 57 21.73 -10.69 -12.60
CA LEU A 57 20.68 -11.69 -12.81
C LEU A 57 19.29 -11.09 -12.60
N TRP A 58 19.14 -10.19 -11.64
CA TRP A 58 17.89 -9.45 -11.41
C TRP A 58 17.54 -8.51 -12.56
N GLU A 59 18.48 -7.71 -13.03
CA GLU A 59 18.31 -6.84 -14.22
C GLU A 59 17.93 -7.65 -15.47
N GLY A 60 18.44 -8.87 -15.58
CA GLY A 60 18.12 -9.81 -16.66
C GLY A 60 16.87 -10.66 -16.46
N GLY A 61 16.14 -10.50 -15.35
CA GLY A 61 14.95 -11.31 -15.04
C GLY A 61 15.23 -12.80 -14.84
N ARG A 62 16.47 -13.18 -14.50
CA ARG A 62 16.91 -14.58 -14.30
C ARG A 62 17.40 -14.84 -12.87
N LEU A 63 16.63 -14.38 -11.88
CA LEU A 63 16.94 -14.66 -10.47
C LEU A 63 16.87 -16.15 -10.11
N ASP A 64 16.23 -16.98 -10.94
CA ASP A 64 16.26 -18.45 -10.86
C ASP A 64 17.68 -19.03 -10.99
N LEU A 65 18.61 -18.26 -11.56
CA LEU A 65 20.02 -18.63 -11.66
C LEU A 65 20.90 -18.03 -10.55
N SER A 66 20.32 -17.26 -9.62
CA SER A 66 21.05 -16.70 -8.49
C SER A 66 21.44 -17.77 -7.49
N VAL A 67 22.54 -17.58 -6.76
CA VAL A 67 22.96 -18.55 -5.74
C VAL A 67 21.88 -18.72 -4.66
N GLU A 68 21.16 -17.65 -4.35
CA GLU A 68 20.05 -17.61 -3.41
C GLU A 68 18.92 -18.55 -3.86
N ALA A 69 18.46 -18.44 -5.11
CA ALA A 69 17.40 -19.30 -5.63
C ALA A 69 17.87 -20.75 -5.71
N LEU A 70 19.10 -20.96 -6.20
CA LEU A 70 19.66 -22.29 -6.37
C LEU A 70 19.81 -23.04 -5.05
N VAL A 71 20.09 -22.38 -3.92
CA VAL A 71 20.17 -23.06 -2.62
C VAL A 71 18.85 -23.15 -1.88
N THR A 72 17.85 -22.36 -2.25
CA THR A 72 16.53 -22.40 -1.63
C THR A 72 15.57 -23.36 -2.32
N GLU A 73 15.70 -23.55 -3.64
CA GLU A 73 14.75 -24.30 -4.48
C GLU A 73 15.25 -25.65 -4.98
N SER A 74 16.49 -26.03 -4.64
CA SER A 74 17.08 -27.30 -5.09
C SER A 74 17.31 -28.27 -3.93
N ARG A 75 17.72 -29.50 -4.28
CA ARG A 75 18.15 -30.52 -3.30
C ARG A 75 19.27 -30.04 -2.38
N TRP A 76 20.01 -29.00 -2.77
CA TRP A 76 21.14 -28.47 -2.01
C TRP A 76 20.73 -27.73 -0.74
N ARG A 77 19.45 -27.32 -0.62
CA ARG A 77 18.89 -26.66 0.57
C ARG A 77 19.23 -27.35 1.88
N ARG A 78 19.18 -28.69 1.91
CA ARG A 78 19.42 -29.51 3.11
C ARG A 78 20.83 -29.40 3.70
N TYR A 79 21.77 -28.78 2.98
CA TYR A 79 23.18 -28.69 3.36
C TYR A 79 23.57 -27.29 3.87
N PHE A 80 22.62 -26.36 3.96
CA PHE A 80 22.87 -25.00 4.44
C PHE A 80 22.14 -24.74 5.76
N GLU A 81 22.77 -23.96 6.63
CA GLU A 81 22.19 -23.50 7.89
C GLU A 81 20.93 -22.67 7.68
N ALA A 82 19.98 -22.79 8.59
CA ALA A 82 18.68 -22.12 8.51
C ALA A 82 18.81 -20.59 8.37
N ASP A 83 19.78 -19.98 9.06
CA ASP A 83 20.02 -18.53 9.00
C ASP A 83 20.51 -18.07 7.62
N LEU A 84 21.35 -18.88 6.96
CA LEU A 84 21.84 -18.59 5.63
C LEU A 84 20.72 -18.73 4.59
N LEU A 85 19.89 -19.78 4.72
CA LEU A 85 18.70 -19.97 3.89
C LEU A 85 17.70 -18.83 4.08
N LEU A 86 17.47 -18.40 5.32
CA LEU A 86 16.60 -17.26 5.62
C LEU A 86 17.13 -15.97 4.99
N ALA A 87 18.44 -15.73 5.03
CA ALA A 87 19.06 -14.59 4.36
C ALA A 87 18.90 -14.65 2.82
N ALA A 88 19.02 -15.85 2.23
CA ALA A 88 18.80 -16.09 0.81
C ALA A 88 17.34 -15.81 0.40
N GLU A 89 16.38 -16.41 1.11
CA GLU A 89 14.95 -16.21 0.88
C GLU A 89 14.54 -14.75 1.05
N THR A 90 15.05 -14.10 2.09
CA THR A 90 14.79 -12.68 2.34
C THR A 90 15.28 -11.81 1.18
N ARG A 91 16.49 -12.09 0.67
CA ARG A 91 17.05 -11.34 -0.47
C ARG A 91 16.25 -11.57 -1.75
N LEU A 92 15.80 -12.79 -2.02
CA LEU A 92 14.94 -13.11 -3.15
C LEU A 92 13.58 -12.40 -3.06
N ARG A 93 12.93 -12.45 -1.90
CA ARG A 93 11.65 -11.75 -1.66
C ARG A 93 11.78 -10.24 -1.83
N GLN A 94 12.86 -9.64 -1.31
CA GLN A 94 13.15 -8.21 -1.50
C GLN A 94 13.33 -7.83 -2.97
N ALA A 95 13.80 -8.76 -3.80
CA ALA A 95 13.97 -8.57 -5.23
C ALA A 95 12.71 -8.94 -6.06
N GLY A 96 11.61 -9.34 -5.40
CA GLY A 96 10.35 -9.73 -6.04
C GLY A 96 10.34 -11.17 -6.59
N TYR A 97 11.28 -12.03 -6.16
CA TYR A 97 11.36 -13.43 -6.56
C TYR A 97 10.65 -14.33 -5.54
N VAL A 98 9.76 -15.20 -6.05
CA VAL A 98 9.00 -16.15 -5.24
C VAL A 98 9.74 -17.47 -5.21
N VAL A 99 10.17 -17.88 -4.01
CA VAL A 99 10.83 -19.17 -3.80
C VAL A 99 9.80 -20.29 -3.93
N ALA A 100 10.01 -21.21 -4.86
CA ALA A 100 9.23 -22.43 -4.98
C ALA A 100 9.44 -23.28 -3.71
N VAL A 101 8.38 -23.51 -2.94
CA VAL A 101 8.44 -24.30 -1.70
C VAL A 101 8.73 -25.76 -2.06
N PRO A 102 9.88 -26.33 -1.64
CA PRO A 102 10.09 -27.77 -1.73
C PRO A 102 9.35 -28.41 -0.56
N ASP A 103 8.47 -29.36 -0.86
CA ASP A 103 7.70 -30.21 0.08
C ASP A 103 6.32 -29.69 0.50
N SER A 104 5.38 -29.66 -0.46
CA SER A 104 4.00 -30.09 -0.17
C SER A 104 3.84 -31.52 -0.70
N PRO A 105 3.29 -32.48 0.09
CA PRO A 105 3.26 -33.90 -0.26
C PRO A 105 2.27 -34.28 -1.37
N GLU A 106 1.76 -33.32 -2.13
CA GLU A 106 0.92 -33.59 -3.29
C GLU A 106 1.70 -33.42 -4.59
N ASN A 107 2.00 -34.57 -5.21
CA ASN A 107 2.21 -34.78 -6.66
C ASN A 107 3.68 -34.89 -7.18
N PRO A 108 4.22 -36.12 -7.33
CA PRO A 108 5.62 -36.37 -7.74
C PRO A 108 6.03 -36.06 -9.19
N GLN A 109 5.29 -35.29 -9.98
CA GLN A 109 5.51 -35.21 -11.44
C GLN A 109 5.90 -33.84 -12.04
N LEU A 110 6.21 -32.82 -11.24
CA LEU A 110 6.53 -31.48 -11.78
C LEU A 110 8.03 -31.18 -12.02
N LEU A 111 8.87 -32.20 -12.23
CA LEU A 111 10.30 -32.01 -12.50
C LEU A 111 10.66 -31.69 -13.97
N ASN A 112 9.71 -31.62 -14.91
CA ASN A 112 10.03 -31.58 -16.35
C ASN A 112 9.40 -30.46 -17.19
N ASN A 113 8.69 -29.47 -16.62
CA ASN A 113 8.22 -28.33 -17.42
C ASN A 113 8.41 -27.00 -16.70
N PRO A 114 8.98 -25.97 -17.35
CA PRO A 114 9.05 -24.64 -16.77
C PRO A 114 7.61 -24.09 -16.63
N PRO A 115 7.25 -23.48 -15.48
CA PRO A 115 5.92 -22.93 -15.29
C PRO A 115 5.75 -21.73 -16.22
N THR A 116 5.07 -21.95 -17.34
CA THR A 116 4.57 -20.91 -18.24
C THR A 116 3.17 -20.55 -17.78
N GLY A 117 3.08 -19.64 -16.82
CA GLY A 117 1.81 -19.10 -16.34
C GLY A 117 1.98 -18.22 -15.10
N PRO A 118 1.16 -17.17 -14.93
CA PRO A 118 1.28 -16.25 -13.80
C PRO A 118 0.98 -17.00 -12.50
N GLN A 119 2.01 -17.22 -11.69
CA GLN A 119 1.87 -17.76 -10.35
C GLN A 119 1.26 -16.69 -9.44
N ILE A 120 0.13 -17.02 -8.81
CA ILE A 120 -0.62 -16.14 -7.94
C ILE A 120 0.16 -15.98 -6.63
N LEU A 121 0.75 -14.79 -6.42
CA LEU A 121 1.34 -14.38 -5.14
C LEU A 121 0.29 -14.53 -4.01
N PRO A 122 0.66 -14.92 -2.78
CA PRO A 122 -0.22 -14.64 -1.65
C PRO A 122 -0.47 -13.13 -1.64
N ALA A 123 -1.75 -12.74 -1.65
CA ALA A 123 -2.13 -11.35 -1.69
C ALA A 123 -1.49 -10.62 -0.51
N PHE A 124 -0.78 -9.53 -0.78
CA PHE A 124 -0.33 -8.60 0.25
C PHE A 124 -1.54 -8.23 1.13
N PRO A 125 -1.41 -8.19 2.47
CA PRO A 125 -2.56 -7.98 3.35
C PRO A 125 -3.33 -6.73 2.93
N GLU A 126 -4.64 -6.89 2.83
CA GLU A 126 -5.54 -5.78 2.50
C GLU A 126 -5.84 -5.00 3.78
N PHE A 127 -5.39 -3.75 3.83
CA PHE A 127 -5.75 -2.83 4.90
C PHE A 127 -7.06 -2.15 4.55
N ILE A 128 -7.99 -2.12 5.50
CA ILE A 128 -9.32 -1.56 5.30
C ILE A 128 -9.26 -0.07 5.62
N LEU A 129 -9.72 0.75 4.68
CA LEU A 129 -9.72 2.21 4.80
C LEU A 129 -10.48 2.64 6.06
N GLY A 130 -9.83 3.42 6.93
CA GLY A 130 -10.44 3.93 8.16
C GLY A 130 -10.41 2.98 9.36
N GLU A 131 -9.92 1.75 9.19
CA GLU A 131 -9.70 0.84 10.32
C GLU A 131 -8.46 1.20 11.12
N GLU A 132 -8.50 0.86 12.40
CA GLU A 132 -7.41 1.09 13.36
C GLU A 132 -6.51 -0.14 13.49
N TYR A 133 -5.21 0.10 13.49
CA TYR A 133 -4.17 -0.91 13.56
C TYR A 133 -3.09 -0.48 14.56
N SER A 134 -2.80 -1.35 15.52
CA SER A 134 -1.57 -1.22 16.31
C SER A 134 -0.36 -1.66 15.50
N ARG A 135 0.86 -1.30 15.95
CA ARG A 135 2.08 -1.81 15.31
C ARG A 135 2.17 -3.34 15.37
N SER A 136 1.70 -3.97 16.45
CA SER A 136 1.67 -5.44 16.55
C SER A 136 0.69 -6.04 15.53
N ASP A 137 -0.47 -5.41 15.30
CA ASP A 137 -1.41 -5.87 14.26
C ASP A 137 -0.76 -5.80 12.87
N LEU A 138 -0.07 -4.69 12.58
CA LEU A 138 0.70 -4.54 11.34
C LEU A 138 1.78 -5.61 11.22
N PHE A 139 2.54 -5.89 12.28
CA PHE A 139 3.60 -6.89 12.25
C PHE A 139 3.05 -8.30 12.01
N LYS A 140 1.94 -8.66 12.65
CA LYS A 140 1.26 -9.94 12.44
C LYS A 140 0.72 -10.08 11.02
N MET A 141 0.04 -9.05 10.51
CA MET A 141 -0.50 -9.06 9.13
C MET A 141 0.60 -9.11 8.08
N LEU A 142 1.74 -8.47 8.35
CA LEU A 142 2.92 -8.50 7.49
C LEU A 142 3.80 -9.73 7.72
N GLY A 143 3.42 -10.65 8.61
CA GLY A 143 4.20 -11.87 8.89
C GLY A 143 5.58 -11.61 9.49
N LEU A 144 5.79 -10.46 10.14
CA LEU A 144 7.05 -10.09 10.78
C LEU A 144 7.20 -10.83 12.11
N ASN A 145 7.89 -11.99 12.08
CA ASN A 145 8.19 -12.81 13.25
C ASN A 145 9.70 -13.11 13.32
N PRO A 146 10.42 -12.74 14.40
CA PRO A 146 9.93 -12.04 15.59
C PRO A 146 9.50 -10.60 15.30
N GLU A 147 8.53 -10.11 16.07
CA GLU A 147 8.05 -8.73 15.94
C GLU A 147 9.22 -7.73 16.14
N PRO A 148 9.34 -6.70 15.29
CA PRO A 148 10.33 -5.65 15.47
C PRO A 148 10.20 -4.99 16.85
N THR A 149 11.30 -4.95 17.60
CA THR A 149 11.37 -4.28 18.92
C THR A 149 11.93 -2.86 18.84
N GLY A 150 12.39 -2.43 17.66
CA GLY A 150 12.96 -1.11 17.40
C GLY A 150 13.16 -0.84 15.90
N GLY A 151 13.81 0.28 15.57
CA GLY A 151 14.19 0.61 14.19
C GLY A 151 13.13 1.38 13.39
N ALA A 152 13.18 1.25 12.06
CA ALA A 152 12.43 2.12 11.12
C ALA A 152 10.92 2.12 11.35
N TRP A 153 10.34 0.98 11.75
CA TRP A 153 8.91 0.82 12.07
C TRP A 153 8.41 1.71 13.22
N PHE A 154 9.32 2.14 14.10
CA PHE A 154 9.02 3.05 15.21
C PHE A 154 9.36 4.51 14.86
N THR A 155 9.76 4.77 13.62
CA THR A 155 9.98 6.10 13.07
C THR A 155 8.84 6.49 12.11
N GLY A 156 8.88 7.70 11.55
CA GLY A 156 7.80 8.21 10.70
C GLY A 156 7.56 7.42 9.39
N TYR A 157 8.46 6.53 8.99
CA TYR A 157 8.26 5.63 7.84
C TYR A 157 9.20 4.41 7.87
N ALA A 158 8.78 3.32 7.21
CA ALA A 158 9.50 2.06 7.04
C ALA A 158 9.36 1.51 5.61
N GLU A 159 10.30 0.65 5.19
CA GLU A 159 10.27 -0.05 3.90
C GLU A 159 10.12 -1.56 4.15
N TYR A 160 9.24 -2.24 3.42
CA TYR A 160 9.01 -3.69 3.53
C TYR A 160 8.46 -4.27 2.23
N GLU A 161 9.11 -5.32 1.71
CA GLU A 161 8.75 -5.98 0.44
C GLU A 161 8.53 -5.01 -0.73
N GLY A 162 9.40 -3.99 -0.84
CA GLY A 162 9.31 -2.95 -1.86
C GLY A 162 8.24 -1.88 -1.61
N ASN A 163 7.37 -2.08 -0.61
CA ASN A 163 6.36 -1.12 -0.19
C ASN A 163 6.92 -0.15 0.86
N VAL A 164 6.31 1.04 0.92
CA VAL A 164 6.64 2.07 1.91
C VAL A 164 5.46 2.23 2.86
N PHE A 165 5.75 2.25 4.14
CA PHE A 165 4.77 2.45 5.21
C PHE A 165 5.05 3.78 5.90
N ILE A 166 4.11 4.70 5.89
CA ILE A 166 4.23 6.02 6.52
C ILE A 166 3.35 6.04 7.77
N PHE A 167 3.93 6.47 8.89
CA PHE A 167 3.25 6.61 10.17
C PHE A 167 3.34 8.05 10.64
N CYS A 168 2.20 8.71 10.83
CA CYS A 168 2.20 10.13 11.23
C CYS A 168 1.16 10.46 12.30
N ASN A 169 1.45 11.47 13.10
CA ASN A 169 0.47 12.10 13.98
C ASN A 169 -0.10 13.32 13.24
N ILE A 170 -1.42 13.51 13.32
CA ILE A 170 -2.13 14.68 12.79
C ILE A 170 -2.56 15.55 13.96
N GLY A 171 -2.19 16.83 13.95
CA GLY A 171 -2.59 17.78 14.99
C GLY A 171 -1.94 17.61 16.37
N ALA A 172 -1.13 16.57 16.59
CA ALA A 172 -0.43 16.33 17.85
C ALA A 172 1.07 16.01 17.64
N PRO A 173 1.97 16.45 18.55
CA PRO A 173 3.38 16.04 18.51
C PRO A 173 3.55 14.53 18.69
N GLY A 174 4.59 13.96 18.06
CA GLY A 174 4.92 12.54 18.17
C GLY A 174 5.64 12.17 19.48
N ARG A 175 5.98 10.87 19.64
CA ARG A 175 6.70 10.30 20.81
C ARG A 175 8.03 10.99 21.13
N THR A 176 8.63 11.69 20.15
CA THR A 176 9.89 12.44 20.28
C THR A 176 9.68 13.93 20.57
N GLY A 177 8.45 14.39 20.78
CA GLY A 177 8.13 15.81 21.03
C GLY A 177 8.16 16.71 19.79
N HIS A 178 8.50 16.18 18.62
CA HIS A 178 8.50 16.95 17.37
C HIS A 178 7.08 17.05 16.79
N ASN A 179 6.61 18.28 16.58
CA ASN A 179 5.40 18.57 15.82
C ASN A 179 5.81 18.92 14.38
N TYR A 180 5.75 17.93 13.50
CA TYR A 180 6.08 18.09 12.07
C TYR A 180 4.99 18.80 11.27
N GLY A 181 3.91 19.25 11.92
CA GLY A 181 2.80 19.96 11.29
C GLY A 181 2.08 19.12 10.24
N ASN A 182 2.09 17.79 10.37
CA ASN A 182 1.36 16.93 9.43
C ASN A 182 -0.14 17.19 9.58
N HIS A 183 -0.80 17.42 8.45
CA HIS A 183 -2.22 17.72 8.39
C HIS A 183 -2.78 17.27 7.05
N PHE A 184 -4.09 17.06 7.01
CA PHE A 184 -4.79 16.89 5.76
C PHE A 184 -5.12 18.27 5.18
N GLU A 185 -4.91 18.43 3.89
CA GLU A 185 -5.32 19.59 3.11
C GLU A 185 -6.25 19.08 2.00
N GLY A 186 -7.56 19.15 2.24
CA GLY A 186 -8.55 18.49 1.39
C GLY A 186 -8.40 16.96 1.44
N ASP A 187 -8.28 16.30 0.30
CA ASP A 187 -8.08 14.86 0.19
C ASP A 187 -6.61 14.43 0.22
N ARG A 188 -5.67 15.37 0.42
CA ARG A 188 -4.23 15.12 0.41
C ARG A 188 -3.65 15.19 1.81
N LEU A 189 -2.60 14.41 2.06
CA LEU A 189 -1.84 14.48 3.30
C LEU A 189 -0.58 15.30 3.08
N VAL A 190 -0.43 16.40 3.80
CA VAL A 190 0.84 17.11 3.92
C VAL A 190 1.66 16.46 5.03
N TRP A 191 2.80 15.88 4.67
CA TRP A 191 3.64 15.11 5.58
C TRP A 191 5.10 15.55 5.51
N SER A 192 5.77 15.61 6.66
CA SER A 192 7.21 15.87 6.74
C SER A 192 8.00 14.63 7.13
N ALA A 193 9.13 14.41 6.46
CA ALA A 193 10.08 13.34 6.77
C ALA A 193 10.82 13.56 8.10
N LYS A 194 11.57 12.54 8.54
CA LYS A 194 12.36 12.59 9.77
C LYS A 194 13.66 13.38 9.61
N GLY A 195 14.09 14.09 10.67
CA GLY A 195 15.40 14.76 10.79
C GLY A 195 15.72 15.78 9.69
N PRO A 196 16.96 16.27 9.56
CA PRO A 196 17.37 17.11 8.43
C PRO A 196 17.55 16.29 7.15
N SER A 197 16.47 15.65 6.70
CA SER A 197 16.42 14.91 5.44
C SER A 197 16.53 15.85 4.25
N LYS A 198 17.19 15.38 3.19
CA LYS A 198 17.38 16.11 1.93
C LYS A 198 16.90 15.24 0.78
N LEU A 199 16.44 15.84 -0.32
CA LEU A 199 15.92 15.10 -1.46
C LEU A 199 16.91 14.09 -2.04
N GLN A 200 18.21 14.43 -2.06
CA GLN A 200 19.25 13.55 -2.59
C GLN A 200 19.50 12.28 -1.76
N HIS A 201 18.97 12.17 -0.53
CA HIS A 201 19.16 10.98 0.29
C HIS A 201 18.45 9.78 -0.32
N SER A 202 19.14 8.64 -0.41
CA SER A 202 18.61 7.42 -1.04
C SER A 202 17.33 6.91 -0.38
N SER A 203 17.15 7.14 0.93
CA SER A 203 15.91 6.81 1.65
C SER A 203 14.73 7.70 1.27
N ILE A 204 14.97 8.97 0.89
CA ILE A 204 13.93 9.85 0.37
C ILE A 204 13.59 9.47 -1.07
N GLN A 205 14.59 9.14 -1.90
CA GLN A 205 14.35 8.68 -3.26
C GLN A 205 13.52 7.39 -3.30
N ARG A 206 13.80 6.41 -2.44
CA ARG A 206 12.99 5.19 -2.32
C ARG A 206 11.60 5.44 -1.77
N LEU A 207 11.44 6.41 -0.86
CA LEU A 207 10.12 6.84 -0.37
C LEU A 207 9.29 7.49 -1.47
N LEU A 208 9.89 8.31 -2.34
CA LEU A 208 9.21 8.99 -3.45
C LEU A 208 8.95 8.06 -4.64
N LYS A 209 9.77 7.04 -4.83
CA LYS A 209 9.65 6.06 -5.92
C LYS A 209 9.82 4.64 -5.38
N PRO A 210 8.83 4.14 -4.62
CA PRO A 210 8.86 2.77 -4.13
C PRO A 210 8.76 1.77 -5.28
N LEU A 211 9.30 0.56 -5.07
CA LEU A 211 9.11 -0.56 -6.01
C LEU A 211 7.66 -1.09 -5.97
N GLY A 212 7.03 -1.01 -4.80
CA GLY A 212 5.64 -1.36 -4.55
C GLY A 212 4.76 -0.14 -4.32
N ARG A 213 3.90 -0.20 -3.31
CA ARG A 213 2.90 0.83 -2.95
C ARG A 213 3.32 1.61 -1.71
N THR A 214 2.80 2.82 -1.56
CA THR A 214 2.92 3.60 -0.31
C THR A 214 1.63 3.50 0.50
N TYR A 215 1.70 2.90 1.68
CA TYR A 215 0.62 2.78 2.64
C TYR A 215 0.78 3.85 3.71
N ILE A 216 -0.27 4.63 3.96
CA ILE A 216 -0.23 5.73 4.93
C ILE A 216 -1.16 5.43 6.09
N PHE A 217 -0.62 5.59 7.29
CA PHE A 217 -1.26 5.38 8.58
C PHE A 217 -1.12 6.64 9.43
N TYR A 218 -2.20 7.05 10.09
CA TYR A 218 -2.20 8.25 10.91
C TYR A 218 -2.91 8.06 12.24
N ARG A 219 -2.66 8.93 13.22
CA ARG A 219 -3.40 8.98 14.48
C ARG A 219 -3.55 10.42 14.97
N LEU A 220 -4.53 10.65 15.83
CA LEU A 220 -4.83 11.98 16.38
C LEU A 220 -4.18 12.19 17.75
N GLY A 221 -4.17 11.16 18.60
CA GLY A 221 -3.50 11.17 19.90
C GLY A 221 -2.15 10.45 19.93
N ASP A 222 -1.32 10.78 20.92
CA ASP A 222 -0.16 9.94 21.23
C ASP A 222 -0.62 8.62 21.86
N ARG A 223 0.09 7.54 21.53
CA ARG A 223 -0.18 6.14 21.93
C ARG A 223 -1.50 5.52 21.45
N GLU A 224 -2.32 6.24 20.70
CA GLU A 224 -3.48 5.65 20.02
C GLU A 224 -3.06 4.71 18.88
N PRO A 225 -3.91 3.73 18.51
CA PRO A 225 -3.78 2.96 17.27
C PRO A 225 -3.71 3.87 16.04
N PHE A 226 -3.10 3.38 14.96
CA PHE A 226 -3.06 4.11 13.70
C PHE A 226 -4.26 3.74 12.83
N THR A 227 -4.98 4.74 12.34
CA THR A 227 -5.98 4.61 11.30
C THR A 227 -5.32 4.50 9.92
N PHE A 228 -5.74 3.54 9.11
CA PHE A 228 -5.28 3.43 7.72
C PHE A 228 -5.95 4.50 6.83
N ALA A 229 -5.13 5.38 6.23
CA ALA A 229 -5.60 6.46 5.35
C ALA A 229 -5.74 6.03 3.88
N GLY A 230 -5.10 4.92 3.49
CA GLY A 230 -5.13 4.39 2.13
C GLY A 230 -3.76 4.30 1.47
N ILE A 231 -3.77 3.85 0.22
CA ILE A 231 -2.59 3.80 -0.65
C ILE A 231 -2.42 5.16 -1.33
N ALA A 232 -1.22 5.72 -1.31
CA ALA A 232 -0.93 7.05 -1.83
C ALA A 232 0.25 7.07 -2.80
N LYS A 233 0.39 8.18 -3.52
CA LYS A 233 1.55 8.54 -4.33
C LYS A 233 1.98 9.98 -4.01
N PRO A 234 3.24 10.36 -4.23
CA PRO A 234 3.65 11.74 -4.07
C PRO A 234 2.92 12.61 -5.09
N TYR A 235 2.25 13.66 -4.61
CA TYR A 235 1.64 14.69 -5.46
C TYR A 235 2.59 15.86 -5.66
N GLN A 236 3.14 16.37 -4.56
CA GLN A 236 4.10 17.48 -4.58
C GLN A 236 5.20 17.23 -3.56
N VAL A 237 6.43 17.53 -3.95
CA VAL A 237 7.62 17.34 -3.13
C VAL A 237 8.29 18.69 -2.94
N PHE A 238 8.58 19.04 -1.70
CA PHE A 238 9.24 20.28 -1.34
C PHE A 238 10.64 19.98 -0.79
N ASP A 239 11.65 20.64 -1.35
CA ASP A 239 13.05 20.55 -0.90
C ASP A 239 13.27 21.38 0.37
N THR A 240 12.58 21.00 1.45
CA THR A 240 12.77 21.54 2.78
C THR A 240 13.61 20.60 3.62
N SER A 241 14.03 21.03 4.81
CA SER A 241 14.71 20.17 5.79
C SER A 241 13.91 20.17 7.11
N PRO A 242 13.16 19.10 7.43
CA PRO A 242 12.97 17.86 6.66
C PRO A 242 12.25 18.05 5.31
N VAL A 243 12.46 17.12 4.40
CA VAL A 243 11.71 17.04 3.13
C VAL A 243 10.22 16.94 3.45
N LYS A 244 9.42 17.78 2.79
CA LYS A 244 7.96 17.73 2.87
C LYS A 244 7.39 17.14 1.60
N VAL A 245 6.36 16.32 1.76
CA VAL A 245 5.65 15.69 0.64
C VAL A 245 4.16 15.83 0.89
N THR A 246 3.46 16.34 -0.11
CA THR A 246 2.01 16.24 -0.20
C THR A 246 1.68 14.93 -0.92
N TRP A 247 0.92 14.06 -0.26
CA TRP A 247 0.52 12.76 -0.75
C TRP A 247 -0.91 12.80 -1.27
N GLU A 248 -1.12 12.23 -2.46
CA GLU A 248 -2.44 12.03 -3.05
C GLU A 248 -2.82 10.56 -2.96
N PHE A 249 -4.02 10.27 -2.46
CA PHE A 249 -4.50 8.91 -2.30
C PHE A 249 -5.09 8.38 -3.60
N HIS A 250 -4.93 7.08 -3.83
CA HIS A 250 -5.61 6.40 -4.92
C HIS A 250 -7.12 6.45 -4.65
N GLN A 251 -7.89 6.92 -5.62
CA GLN A 251 -9.35 6.84 -5.57
C GLN A 251 -9.74 5.37 -5.69
N HIS A 252 -10.43 4.84 -4.69
CA HIS A 252 -11.15 3.57 -4.86
C HIS A 252 -12.35 3.88 -5.74
N SER A 253 -12.19 3.78 -7.06
CA SER A 253 -13.33 3.55 -7.92
C SER A 253 -13.90 2.18 -7.54
N PRO A 254 -15.16 2.05 -7.11
CA PRO A 254 -15.79 0.75 -7.08
C PRO A 254 -15.73 0.20 -8.52
N LYS A 255 -15.18 -1.01 -8.66
CA LYS A 255 -14.90 -1.68 -9.93
C LYS A 255 -16.03 -1.48 -10.94
N SER A 256 -15.73 -0.85 -12.07
CA SER A 256 -16.45 -1.11 -13.33
C SER A 256 -15.55 -1.99 -14.18
N ASP A 257 -15.68 -3.29 -14.01
CA ASP A 257 -15.20 -4.27 -14.99
C ASP A 257 -16.08 -4.15 -16.25
N ILE A 258 -15.66 -3.37 -17.25
CA ILE A 258 -16.04 -3.61 -18.65
C ILE A 258 -14.80 -3.34 -19.51
N GLY A 259 -14.41 -4.36 -20.26
CA GLY A 259 -13.16 -4.45 -20.99
C GLY A 259 -12.99 -3.49 -22.18
N SER A 260 -11.76 -3.59 -22.68
CA SER A 260 -11.11 -2.94 -23.83
C SER A 260 -11.94 -2.66 -25.10
N PRO A 261 -11.40 -1.81 -26.01
CA PRO A 261 -12.17 -0.92 -26.88
C PRO A 261 -12.71 -1.60 -28.13
N LEU A 262 -13.94 -1.29 -28.52
CA LEU A 262 -14.50 -1.68 -29.82
C LEU A 262 -15.20 -0.49 -30.49
N GLN A 263 -14.54 -0.06 -31.58
CA GLN A 263 -15.04 0.36 -32.89
C GLN A 263 -16.16 1.42 -33.01
N SER A 264 -15.89 2.36 -33.91
CA SER A 264 -16.73 3.47 -34.37
C SER A 264 -18.14 3.01 -34.79
N PRO A 265 -19.22 3.72 -34.39
CA PRO A 265 -20.57 3.35 -34.80
C PRO A 265 -20.92 3.83 -36.22
N SER A 266 -21.71 3.02 -36.93
CA SER A 266 -22.45 3.39 -38.13
C SER A 266 -23.71 4.20 -37.80
N PRO A 267 -24.23 5.02 -38.73
CA PRO A 267 -25.31 5.96 -38.44
C PRO A 267 -26.68 5.28 -38.50
N GLY A 268 -27.44 5.30 -37.39
CA GLY A 268 -28.84 4.87 -37.38
C GLY A 268 -29.47 4.56 -36.01
N THR A 269 -28.69 4.44 -34.94
CA THR A 269 -29.21 4.03 -33.61
C THR A 269 -29.28 5.21 -32.65
N VAL A 270 -30.47 5.54 -32.15
CA VAL A 270 -30.62 6.46 -31.01
C VAL A 270 -30.33 5.67 -29.74
N VAL A 271 -29.24 5.99 -29.06
CA VAL A 271 -28.84 5.38 -27.78
C VAL A 271 -29.38 6.23 -26.62
N GLU A 272 -30.35 5.70 -25.87
CA GLU A 272 -30.70 6.21 -24.55
C GLU A 272 -29.54 5.92 -23.59
N GLY A 273 -29.05 6.93 -22.88
CA GLY A 273 -27.84 6.82 -22.06
C GLY A 273 -26.58 7.43 -22.68
N ALA A 274 -26.71 8.28 -23.70
CA ALA A 274 -25.62 9.18 -24.07
C ALA A 274 -25.22 10.01 -22.84
N ALA A 275 -24.07 9.65 -22.25
CA ALA A 275 -23.52 10.34 -21.11
C ALA A 275 -23.20 11.78 -21.51
N LYS A 276 -24.15 12.69 -21.25
CA LYS A 276 -23.79 14.09 -21.07
C LYS A 276 -22.92 14.13 -19.83
N SER A 277 -21.61 14.18 -20.03
CA SER A 277 -20.66 14.50 -19.00
C SER A 277 -20.91 15.94 -18.55
N VAL A 278 -21.88 16.13 -17.67
CA VAL A 278 -21.87 17.28 -16.79
C VAL A 278 -20.76 16.96 -15.80
N THR A 279 -19.61 17.59 -15.98
CA THR A 279 -18.49 17.51 -15.03
C THR A 279 -18.91 18.20 -13.75
N ILE A 280 -19.68 17.50 -12.91
CA ILE A 280 -19.94 17.93 -11.55
C ILE A 280 -18.65 17.61 -10.80
N LYS A 281 -17.80 18.63 -10.56
CA LYS A 281 -16.69 18.55 -9.61
C LYS A 281 -17.28 18.36 -8.21
N ILE A 282 -17.64 17.13 -7.86
CA ILE A 282 -18.02 16.77 -6.50
C ILE A 282 -16.73 16.72 -5.70
N TYR A 283 -16.46 17.84 -5.05
CA TYR A 283 -15.44 18.02 -4.03
C TYR A 283 -15.77 17.12 -2.83
N GLU A 284 -15.32 15.87 -2.85
CA GLU A 284 -15.28 15.03 -1.66
C GLU A 284 -14.09 15.49 -0.80
N ARG A 285 -14.33 16.54 0.00
CA ARG A 285 -13.31 17.20 0.84
C ARG A 285 -13.14 16.46 2.17
N ASP A 286 -11.92 16.00 2.42
CA ASP A 286 -11.32 15.65 3.71
C ASP A 286 -11.82 14.37 4.42
N ARG A 287 -11.08 13.26 4.17
CA ARG A 287 -11.21 11.98 4.87
C ARG A 287 -11.00 12.11 6.40
N GLY A 288 -10.15 13.03 6.84
CA GLY A 288 -9.89 13.31 8.26
C GLY A 288 -11.07 14.01 8.92
N ALA A 289 -11.65 15.00 8.25
CA ALA A 289 -12.83 15.70 8.74
C ALA A 289 -14.04 14.76 8.87
N ARG A 290 -14.25 13.90 7.87
CA ARG A 290 -15.28 12.87 7.93
C ARG A 290 -15.12 11.97 9.16
N LEU A 291 -13.90 11.50 9.45
CA LEU A 291 -13.64 10.63 10.59
C LEU A 291 -13.90 11.34 11.93
N ILE A 292 -13.44 12.58 12.08
CA ILE A 292 -13.67 13.38 13.30
C ILE A 292 -15.16 13.59 13.51
N CYS A 293 -15.91 13.90 12.43
CA CYS A 293 -17.35 14.06 12.45
C CYS A 293 -18.07 12.78 12.90
N THR A 294 -17.76 11.62 12.31
CA THR A 294 -18.44 10.36 12.65
C THR A 294 -18.03 9.81 14.02
N ARG A 295 -16.80 10.03 14.48
CA ARG A 295 -16.40 9.67 15.86
C ARG A 295 -17.14 10.51 16.90
N HIS A 296 -17.36 11.79 16.63
CA HIS A 296 -18.04 12.69 17.56
C HIS A 296 -19.56 12.49 17.56
N TRP A 297 -20.17 12.38 16.38
CA TRP A 297 -21.62 12.37 16.21
C TRP A 297 -22.22 10.97 16.04
N GLY A 298 -21.40 9.95 15.78
CA GLY A 298 -21.82 8.58 15.50
C GLY A 298 -22.25 8.34 14.05
N TRP A 299 -22.93 7.21 13.85
CA TRP A 299 -23.28 6.67 12.52
C TRP A 299 -24.76 6.76 12.16
N LYS A 300 -25.55 7.49 12.96
CA LYS A 300 -26.98 7.68 12.73
C LYS A 300 -27.21 8.92 11.87
N CYS A 301 -28.16 8.82 10.94
CA CYS A 301 -28.53 9.93 10.10
C CYS A 301 -29.11 11.08 10.93
N PHE A 302 -28.52 12.27 10.83
CA PHE A 302 -29.02 13.45 11.51
C PHE A 302 -30.34 13.95 10.94
N VAL A 303 -30.77 13.55 9.74
CA VAL A 303 -32.10 13.93 9.26
C VAL A 303 -33.14 12.95 9.79
N CYS A 304 -33.07 11.68 9.34
CA CYS A 304 -34.13 10.69 9.53
C CYS A 304 -33.86 9.65 10.63
N GLN A 305 -32.75 9.75 11.37
CA GLN A 305 -32.33 8.80 12.42
C GLN A 305 -32.07 7.37 11.94
N PHE A 306 -31.99 7.15 10.62
CA PHE A 306 -31.64 5.85 10.06
C PHE A 306 -30.22 5.42 10.49
N ASP A 307 -30.11 4.15 10.88
CA ASP A 307 -28.89 3.52 11.37
C ASP A 307 -28.61 2.28 10.52
N PHE A 308 -27.55 2.31 9.71
CA PHE A 308 -27.26 1.23 8.78
C PHE A 308 -26.87 -0.07 9.49
N ALA A 309 -26.04 0.00 10.53
CA ALA A 309 -25.64 -1.17 11.30
C ALA A 309 -26.86 -1.85 11.94
N LYS A 310 -27.80 -1.06 12.48
CA LYS A 310 -29.04 -1.61 13.07
C LYS A 310 -29.95 -2.30 12.04
N ASN A 311 -30.02 -1.80 10.80
CA ASN A 311 -30.95 -2.30 9.79
C ASN A 311 -30.34 -3.37 8.87
N TYR A 312 -29.02 -3.35 8.67
CA TYR A 312 -28.31 -4.21 7.71
C TYR A 312 -27.22 -5.07 8.35
N GLY A 313 -27.03 -5.00 9.67
CA GLY A 313 -25.98 -5.75 10.38
C GLY A 313 -24.59 -5.29 9.95
N GLU A 314 -23.67 -6.24 9.82
CA GLU A 314 -22.26 -6.01 9.45
C GLU A 314 -22.10 -5.20 8.15
N LEU A 315 -22.98 -5.42 7.17
CA LEU A 315 -22.96 -4.68 5.89
C LEU A 315 -23.21 -3.17 6.08
N GLY A 316 -23.88 -2.78 7.15
CA GLY A 316 -24.18 -1.40 7.48
C GLY A 316 -23.18 -0.76 8.45
N GLU A 317 -22.19 -1.50 8.94
CA GLU A 317 -21.20 -0.96 9.86
C GLU A 317 -20.37 0.13 9.18
N LYS A 318 -20.15 1.22 9.93
CA LYS A 318 -19.35 2.37 9.49
C LYS A 318 -19.81 2.97 8.16
N PHE A 319 -21.07 2.74 7.77
CA PHE A 319 -21.65 3.27 6.53
C PHE A 319 -22.59 4.45 6.83
N ILE A 320 -22.15 5.66 6.47
CA ILE A 320 -22.93 6.90 6.53
C ILE A 320 -22.24 7.96 5.65
N HIS A 321 -22.97 8.90 5.06
CA HIS A 321 -22.36 10.07 4.39
C HIS A 321 -22.16 11.21 5.40
N VAL A 322 -21.36 12.22 5.03
CA VAL A 322 -21.18 13.44 5.83
C VAL A 322 -21.53 14.65 4.97
N HIS A 323 -22.38 15.52 5.52
CA HIS A 323 -22.89 16.71 4.87
C HIS A 323 -22.31 17.98 5.51
N HIS A 324 -22.00 18.98 4.69
CA HIS A 324 -21.54 20.29 5.14
C HIS A 324 -22.73 21.18 5.48
N LEU A 325 -22.76 21.73 6.70
CA LEU A 325 -23.83 22.63 7.14
C LEU A 325 -23.74 24.03 6.50
N LYS A 326 -22.53 24.44 6.07
CA LYS A 326 -22.30 25.72 5.38
C LYS A 326 -22.01 25.46 3.90
N PRO A 327 -22.70 26.13 2.96
CA PRO A 327 -22.44 25.98 1.54
C PRO A 327 -21.00 26.40 1.20
N LEU A 328 -20.25 25.49 0.58
CA LEU A 328 -18.86 25.72 0.15
C LEU A 328 -18.70 26.81 -0.94
N ALA A 329 -19.81 27.34 -1.47
CA ALA A 329 -19.84 28.39 -2.49
C ALA A 329 -19.69 29.81 -1.94
N GLU A 330 -19.88 30.00 -0.63
CA GLU A 330 -19.75 31.33 0.02
C GLU A 330 -18.36 31.58 0.62
N ILE A 331 -17.43 30.62 0.46
CA ILE A 331 -16.19 30.64 1.21
C ILE A 331 -15.00 30.76 0.27
N GLY A 332 -14.43 31.97 0.24
CA GLY A 332 -13.19 32.29 -0.45
C GLY A 332 -11.99 31.49 0.06
N GLU A 333 -10.91 31.55 -0.70
CA GLU A 333 -9.66 30.80 -0.51
C GLU A 333 -9.18 30.87 0.96
N ALA A 334 -9.08 29.70 1.61
CA ALA A 334 -8.77 29.44 3.02
C ALA A 334 -9.97 29.43 4.00
N TYR A 335 -10.86 28.44 3.87
CA TYR A 335 -11.73 28.02 4.98
C TYR A 335 -11.05 26.99 5.88
N SER A 336 -10.93 27.28 7.17
CA SER A 336 -10.62 26.26 8.17
C SER A 336 -11.92 25.53 8.54
N LEU A 337 -12.09 24.32 8.00
CA LEU A 337 -13.24 23.47 8.30
C LEU A 337 -13.10 22.87 9.70
N ASN A 338 -14.09 23.08 10.56
CA ASN A 338 -14.19 22.40 11.85
C ASN A 338 -15.14 21.19 11.70
N PRO A 339 -14.64 19.95 11.74
CA PRO A 339 -15.46 18.77 11.47
C PRO A 339 -16.55 18.49 12.50
N VAL A 340 -16.46 19.07 13.70
CA VAL A 340 -17.49 18.92 14.72
C VAL A 340 -18.61 19.95 14.50
N THR A 341 -18.29 21.18 14.12
CA THR A 341 -19.29 22.24 14.00
C THR A 341 -19.88 22.36 12.59
N ASP A 342 -19.11 22.03 11.56
CA ASP A 342 -19.48 22.31 10.17
C ASP A 342 -19.99 21.07 9.40
N LEU A 343 -19.88 19.88 9.99
CA LEU A 343 -20.25 18.62 9.35
C LEU A 343 -21.27 17.82 10.16
N ARG A 344 -22.17 17.09 9.49
CA ARG A 344 -23.10 16.15 10.13
C ARG A 344 -23.23 14.82 9.37
N PRO A 345 -23.30 13.67 10.06
CA PRO A 345 -23.61 12.39 9.43
C PRO A 345 -25.04 12.36 8.89
N VAL A 346 -25.22 11.95 7.63
CA VAL A 346 -26.53 11.80 6.98
C VAL A 346 -26.55 10.54 6.11
N CYS A 347 -27.71 9.89 5.96
CA CYS A 347 -27.82 8.74 5.06
C CYS A 347 -27.75 9.18 3.58
N PRO A 348 -27.36 8.30 2.64
CA PRO A 348 -27.29 8.63 1.22
C PRO A 348 -28.58 9.25 0.65
N ASN A 349 -29.74 8.76 1.08
CA ASN A 349 -31.04 9.28 0.62
C ASN A 349 -31.28 10.72 1.10
N CYS A 350 -31.06 10.99 2.39
CA CYS A 350 -31.18 12.35 2.93
C CYS A 350 -30.12 13.28 2.34
N HIS A 351 -28.90 12.79 2.14
CA HIS A 351 -27.84 13.55 1.50
C HIS A 351 -28.23 14.02 0.10
N ALA A 352 -28.80 13.11 -0.71
CA ALA A 352 -29.30 13.43 -2.04
C ALA A 352 -30.42 14.48 -1.99
N MET A 353 -31.32 14.41 -1.00
CA MET A 353 -32.41 15.37 -0.84
C MET A 353 -31.94 16.76 -0.41
N LEU A 354 -30.95 16.86 0.49
CA LEU A 354 -30.35 18.14 0.89
C LEU A 354 -29.76 18.88 -0.32
N HIS A 355 -29.16 18.15 -1.26
CA HIS A 355 -28.55 18.69 -2.48
C HIS A 355 -29.49 18.78 -3.69
N ARG A 356 -30.81 18.60 -3.54
CA ARG A 356 -31.78 18.86 -4.63
C ARG A 356 -31.93 20.36 -4.95
N LYS A 357 -31.53 21.25 -4.04
CA LYS A 357 -31.49 22.70 -4.24
C LYS A 357 -30.04 23.21 -4.14
N VAL A 358 -29.78 24.35 -4.78
CA VAL A 358 -28.52 25.09 -4.65
C VAL A 358 -28.88 26.52 -4.23
N PRO A 359 -28.41 27.00 -3.06
CA PRO A 359 -27.63 26.27 -2.05
C PRO A 359 -28.41 25.09 -1.44
N ALA A 360 -27.67 24.14 -0.84
CA ALA A 360 -28.26 22.96 -0.22
C ALA A 360 -29.22 23.35 0.92
N LEU A 361 -30.27 22.55 1.13
CA LEU A 361 -31.20 22.72 2.24
C LEU A 361 -30.49 22.51 3.58
N ALA A 362 -30.94 23.22 4.62
CA ALA A 362 -30.54 22.90 5.98
C ALA A 362 -31.17 21.57 6.44
N ILE A 363 -30.49 20.89 7.37
CA ILE A 363 -30.97 19.62 7.95
C ILE A 363 -32.34 19.80 8.61
N GLU A 364 -32.53 20.90 9.32
CA GLU A 364 -33.76 21.26 10.01
C GLU A 364 -34.91 21.45 9.01
N GLU A 365 -34.65 22.08 7.86
CA GLU A 365 -35.66 22.27 6.82
C GLU A 365 -36.12 20.93 6.22
N LEU A 366 -35.18 20.03 5.92
CA LEU A 366 -35.51 18.72 5.38
C LEU A 366 -36.27 17.86 6.41
N ARG A 367 -35.92 17.96 7.70
CA ARG A 367 -36.68 17.31 8.78
C ARG A 367 -38.13 17.76 8.80
N VAL A 368 -38.38 19.07 8.75
CA VAL A 368 -39.74 19.63 8.74
C VAL A 368 -40.54 19.14 7.53
N LEU A 369 -39.94 19.12 6.34
CA LEU A 369 -40.60 18.61 5.13
C LEU A 369 -40.95 17.12 5.24
N MET A 370 -40.04 16.30 5.79
CA MET A 370 -40.28 14.87 6.01
C MET A 370 -41.37 14.63 7.05
N ASP A 371 -41.41 15.42 8.11
CA ASP A 371 -42.42 15.27 9.17
C ASP A 371 -43.81 15.72 8.71
N TRP A 372 -43.89 16.73 7.83
CA TRP A 372 -45.14 17.13 7.19
C TRP A 372 -45.67 16.04 6.24
N ALA A 373 -44.81 15.49 5.38
CA ALA A 373 -45.19 14.46 4.41
C ALA A 373 -45.54 13.07 5.02
N LYS A 374 -45.26 12.86 6.32
CA LYS A 374 -45.66 11.66 7.07
C LYS A 374 -47.01 11.80 7.80
N ARG A 375 -47.55 13.01 7.86
CA ARG A 375 -48.82 13.32 8.54
C ARG A 375 -50.03 13.26 7.60
N ASP A 376 -49.77 13.33 6.29
CA ASP A 376 -50.66 12.88 5.23
C ASP A 376 -50.41 11.40 4.92
#